data_AF-A0A7C3YRM9-F1
#
_entry.id   AF-A0A7C3YRM9-F1
#
_cell.length_a   1.000
_cell.length_b   1.000
_cell.length_c   1.000
_cell.angle_alpha   90.00
_cell.angle_beta   90.00
_cell.angle_gamma   90.00
#
_symmetry.space_group_name_H-M   'P 1'
#
loop_
_entity.id
_entity.type
_entity.pdbx_description
1 polymer ?
#
loop_
_entity_poly.entity_id
_entity_poly.type
_entity_poly.pdbx_seq_one_letter_code
_entity_poly.pdbx_strand_id
1 'polypeptide(L)' 'MGVLRFILGRAGTGKTTRCLAEIGAAAAADPFGPAIVLLVPEQATFQTELALLRHCPGGGAFRAQVLSFR' A
#
# COMPACT_ATOMS: atom_id res chain seq x y z
N MET A 1 0.11 5.63 21.13
CA MET A 1 0.87 4.36 21.03
C MET A 1 0.32 3.62 19.83
N GLY A 2 1.14 3.31 18.82
CA GLY A 2 0.68 2.61 17.61
C GLY A 2 0.35 1.15 17.91
N VAL A 3 -0.60 0.56 17.18
CA VAL A 3 -0.90 -0.87 17.23
C VAL A 3 -0.12 -1.57 16.12
N LEU A 4 0.61 -2.63 16.45
CA LEU A 4 1.28 -3.48 15.48
C LEU A 4 0.36 -4.64 15.08
N ARG A 5 0.14 -4.81 13.77
CA ARG A 5 -0.64 -5.93 13.22
C ARG A 5 0.24 -6.79 12.33
N PHE A 6 0.32 -8.08 12.64
CA PHE A 6 0.99 -9.06 11.80
C PHE A 6 0.01 -9.65 10.77
N ILE A 7 0.39 -9.62 9.50
CA ILE A 7 -0.34 -10.27 8.41
C ILE A 7 0.51 -11.44 7.89
N LEU A 8 0.20 -12.66 8.35
CA LEU A 8 0.98 -13.88 8.05
C LEU A 8 0.23 -14.80 7.09
N GLY A 9 0.98 -15.65 6.37
CA GLY A 9 0.41 -16.64 5.45
C GLY A 9 1.45 -17.15 4.44
N ARG A 10 1.20 -18.33 3.85
CA ARG A 10 2.06 -18.95 2.81
C ARG A 10 2.23 -18.03 1.58
N ALA A 11 3.18 -18.33 0.72
CA ALA A 11 3.26 -17.69 -0.60
C ALA A 11 1.93 -17.92 -1.36
N GLY A 12 1.45 -16.89 -2.08
CA GLY A 12 0.19 -16.95 -2.83
C GLY A 12 -1.11 -16.72 -2.03
N THR A 13 -1.06 -16.55 -0.70
CA THR A 13 -2.28 -16.36 0.12
C THR A 13 -2.90 -14.95 0.05
N GLY A 14 -2.47 -14.11 -0.90
CA GLY A 14 -3.06 -12.78 -1.10
C GLY A 14 -2.64 -11.68 -0.12
N LYS A 15 -1.53 -11.83 0.61
CA LYS A 15 -1.02 -10.81 1.56
C LYS A 15 -0.86 -9.44 0.90
N THR A 16 -0.19 -9.39 -0.25
CA THR A 16 0.04 -8.16 -1.01
C THR A 16 -1.27 -7.52 -1.45
N THR A 17 -2.19 -8.33 -2.02
CA THR A 17 -3.51 -7.87 -2.44
C THR A 17 -4.30 -7.26 -1.29
N ARG A 18 -4.26 -7.90 -0.11
CA ARG A 18 -4.91 -7.38 1.09
C ARG A 18 -4.35 -6.00 1.50
N CYS A 19 -3.02 -5.86 1.56
CA CYS A 19 -2.40 -4.59 1.91
C CYS A 19 -2.79 -3.48 0.92
N LEU A 20 -2.71 -3.75 -0.38
CA LEU A 20 -3.07 -2.76 -1.42
C LEU A 20 -4.55 -2.36 -1.34
N ALA A 21 -5.44 -3.31 -1.09
CA ALA A 21 -6.88 -3.02 -0.92
C ALA A 21 -7.15 -2.18 0.33
N GLU A 22 -6.53 -2.50 1.47
CA GLU A 22 -6.67 -1.73 2.72
C GLU A 22 -6.11 -0.30 2.55
N ILE A 23 -4.97 -0.14 1.84
CA ILE A 23 -4.40 1.18 1.52
C ILE A 23 -5.31 1.98 0.59
N GLY A 24 -5.81 1.37 -0.48
CA GLY A 24 -6.69 2.04 -1.43
C GLY A 24 -8.00 2.51 -0.78
N ALA A 25 -8.61 1.66 0.06
CA ALA A 25 -9.78 2.04 0.83
C ALA A 25 -9.50 3.19 1.80
N ALA A 26 -8.37 3.15 2.51
CA ALA A 26 -7.98 4.22 3.42
C ALA A 26 -7.75 5.55 2.68
N ALA A 27 -7.03 5.51 1.56
CA ALA A 27 -6.72 6.68 0.74
C ALA A 27 -7.98 7.29 0.11
N ALA A 28 -8.95 6.48 -0.31
CA ALA A 28 -10.23 6.96 -0.84
C ALA A 28 -11.11 7.58 0.26
N ALA A 29 -11.09 7.04 1.48
CA ALA A 29 -11.90 7.54 2.59
C ALA A 29 -11.43 8.91 3.10
N ASP A 30 -10.13 9.20 3.02
CA ASP A 30 -9.56 10.50 3.39
C ASP A 30 -8.37 10.85 2.47
N PRO A 31 -8.61 11.50 1.32
CA PRO A 31 -7.57 11.78 0.32
C PRO A 31 -6.47 12.74 0.80
N PHE A 32 -6.75 13.57 1.81
CA PHE A 32 -5.83 14.58 2.34
C PHE A 32 -5.30 14.24 3.73
N GLY A 33 -5.60 13.03 4.22
CA GLY A 33 -5.11 12.52 5.49
C GLY A 33 -3.59 12.30 5.53
N PRO A 34 -3.07 11.84 6.67
CA PRO A 34 -1.64 11.56 6.82
C PRO A 34 -1.15 10.53 5.80
N ALA A 35 0.10 10.68 5.35
CA ALA A 35 0.72 9.83 4.36
C ALA A 35 0.70 8.34 4.76
N ILE A 36 0.42 7.48 3.80
CA ILE A 36 0.48 6.02 3.95
C ILE A 36 1.74 5.53 3.26
N VAL A 37 2.66 4.92 4.00
CA VAL A 37 3.92 4.40 3.46
C VAL A 37 3.81 2.90 3.22
N LEU A 38 3.92 2.48 1.96
CA LEU A 38 4.10 1.09 1.57
C LEU A 38 5.58 0.84 1.29
N LEU A 39 6.28 0.35 2.30
CA LEU A 39 7.70 0.01 2.19
C LEU A 39 7.87 -1.37 1.53
N VAL A 40 8.66 -1.41 0.45
CA VAL A 40 8.97 -2.63 -0.31
C VAL A 40 10.46 -2.75 -0.61
N PRO A 41 10.96 -3.93 -1.00
CA PRO A 41 12.29 -4.06 -1.57
C PRO A 41 12.45 -3.17 -2.81
N GLU A 42 13.64 -2.60 -3.03
CA GLU A 42 13.95 -1.72 -4.16
C GLU A 42 13.51 -2.31 -5.51
N GLN A 43 13.76 -3.61 -5.69
CA GLN A 43 13.49 -4.38 -6.91
C GLN A 43 11.97 -4.51 -7.22
N ALA A 44 11.11 -4.23 -6.24
CA ALA A 44 9.66 -4.34 -6.34
C ALA A 44 8.93 -2.99 -6.42
N THR A 45 9.65 -1.86 -6.34
CA THR A 45 9.07 -0.51 -6.25
C THR A 45 8.12 -0.23 -7.42
N PHE A 46 8.62 -0.30 -8.66
CA PHE A 46 7.84 0.03 -9.86
C PHE A 46 6.58 -0.84 -10.02
N GLN A 47 6.71 -2.16 -9.83
CA GLN A 47 5.57 -3.07 -9.92
C GLN A 47 4.53 -2.78 -8.84
N THR A 48 4.96 -2.40 -7.65
CA THR A 48 4.08 -2.06 -6.53
C THR A 48 3.36 -0.74 -6.77
N GLU A 49 4.01 0.28 -7.33
CA GLU A 49 3.38 1.55 -7.71
C GLU A 49 2.25 1.34 -8.73
N LEU A 50 2.52 0.57 -9.79
CA LEU A 50 1.51 0.17 -10.76
C LEU A 50 0.34 -0.57 -10.12
N ALA A 51 0.62 -1.48 -9.19
CA ALA A 51 -0.41 -2.20 -8.47
C ALA A 51 -1.23 -1.26 -7.59
N LEU A 52 -0.60 -0.33 -6.86
CA LEU A 52 -1.27 0.65 -6.01
C LEU A 52 -2.20 1.57 -6.82
N LEU A 53 -1.75 2.08 -7.96
CA LEU A 53 -2.57 2.92 -8.85
C LEU A 53 -3.86 2.20 -9.27
N ARG A 54 -3.82 0.89 -9.52
CA ARG A 54 -5.00 0.08 -9.85
C ARG A 54 -5.99 -0.06 -8.69
N HIS A 55 -5.52 0.05 -7.45
CA HIS A 55 -6.34 -0.04 -6.24
C HIS A 55 -6.83 1.34 -5.75
N CYS A 56 -6.39 2.44 -6.38
CA CYS A 56 -6.77 3.81 -6.06
C CYS A 56 -7.39 4.53 -7.29
N PRO A 57 -8.50 4.04 -7.87
CA PRO A 57 -9.14 4.71 -9.01
C PRO A 57 -9.58 6.12 -8.61
N GLY A 58 -9.11 7.16 -9.33
CA GLY A 58 -9.50 8.55 -9.09
C GLY A 58 -8.45 9.45 -8.40
N GLY A 59 -7.18 9.03 -8.34
CA GLY A 59 -6.09 9.91 -7.87
C GLY A 59 -5.74 9.80 -6.38
N GLY A 60 -6.35 8.85 -5.66
CA GLY A 60 -6.03 8.56 -4.25
C GLY A 60 -4.57 8.11 -3.99
N ALA A 61 -3.81 7.82 -5.04
CA ALA A 61 -2.38 7.54 -4.94
C ALA A 61 -1.55 8.74 -4.41
N PHE A 62 -2.09 9.97 -4.40
CA PHE A 62 -1.37 11.11 -3.83
C PHE A 62 -1.06 10.92 -2.33
N ARG A 63 -1.93 10.23 -1.58
CA ARG A 63 -1.76 9.97 -0.15
C ARG A 63 -0.86 8.75 0.15
N ALA A 64 -0.78 7.80 -0.78
CA ALA A 64 -0.08 6.53 -0.59
C ALA A 64 1.22 6.49 -1.39
N GLN A 65 2.34 6.32 -0.69
CA GLN A 65 3.68 6.34 -1.29
C GLN A 65 4.32 4.95 -1.21
N VAL A 66 4.89 4.50 -2.32
CA VAL A 66 5.72 3.30 -2.36
C VAL A 66 7.17 3.73 -2.17
N LEU A 67 7.84 3.21 -1.15
CA LEU A 67 9.21 3.58 -0.81
C LEU A 67 10.08 2.32 -0.62
N SER A 68 11.39 2.48 -0.76
CA SER A 68 12.41 1.50 -0.38
C SER A 68 13.47 2.18 0.50
N PHE A 69 14.24 1.39 1.26
CA PHE A 69 15.31 1.95 2.11
C PHE A 69 16.61 2.24 1.34
N ARG A 70 16.90 1.41 0.34
CA ARG A 70 17.97 1.51 -0.64
C ARG A 70 17.86 0.32 -1.56
#